data_AF-A0A7S3CQJ6-F1
#
_entry.id   AF-A0A7S3CQJ6-F1
#
_cell.length_a   1.000
_cell.length_b   1.000
_cell.length_c   1.000
_cell.angle_alpha   90.00
_cell.angle_beta   90.00
_cell.angle_gamma   90.00
#
_symmetry.space_group_name_H-M   'P 1'
#
loop_
_entity.id
_entity.type
_entity.pdbx_description
1 polymer ?
#
loop_
_entity_poly.entity_id
_entity_poly.type
_entity_poly.pdbx_seq_one_letter_code
_entity_poly.pdbx_strand_id
1 'polypeptide(L)'
;MEGGSKTPHFYFNFASRNIPHFDKRHKGGEDAWVAQENLMVVADGVGGWASEGVDSGLFSKQLVKDIQSMFNESPSLDLKTLLIESVKKNENMGSSTCVLLKFDTERPDFIKTTNLGDSGYLIFRPDPAQ
;
A
#
# COMPACT_ATOMS: atom_id res chain seq x y z
N MET A 1 -10.51 -42.06 -16.40
CA MET A 1 -11.25 -40.80 -16.12
C MET A 1 -10.33 -39.94 -15.27
N GLU A 2 -9.51 -39.10 -15.90
CA GLU A 2 -8.63 -38.18 -15.18
C GLU A 2 -9.44 -36.95 -14.76
N GLY A 3 -9.91 -36.96 -13.52
CA GLY A 3 -10.45 -35.77 -12.86
C GLY A 3 -9.31 -34.82 -12.51
N GLY A 4 -8.79 -34.10 -13.50
CA GLY A 4 -7.87 -33.00 -13.27
C GLY A 4 -8.59 -31.91 -12.47
N SER A 5 -8.26 -31.79 -11.19
CA SER A 5 -8.67 -30.67 -10.34
C SER A 5 -8.27 -29.37 -11.02
N LYS A 6 -9.24 -28.62 -11.57
CA LYS A 6 -8.99 -27.27 -12.09
C LYS A 6 -8.60 -26.38 -10.92
N THR A 7 -7.33 -26.01 -10.82
CA THR A 7 -6.86 -25.03 -9.85
C THR A 7 -7.65 -23.73 -10.06
N PRO A 8 -8.30 -23.19 -9.03
CA PRO A 8 -9.01 -21.93 -9.17
C PRO A 8 -8.03 -20.81 -9.56
N HIS A 9 -8.35 -20.09 -10.63
CA HIS A 9 -7.64 -18.88 -11.03
C HIS A 9 -8.26 -17.69 -10.31
N PHE A 10 -7.56 -17.16 -9.31
CA PHE A 10 -7.92 -15.91 -8.64
C PHE A 10 -7.38 -14.72 -9.45
N TYR A 11 -8.14 -13.64 -9.51
CA TYR A 11 -7.71 -12.37 -10.08
C TYR A 11 -8.17 -11.23 -9.17
N PHE A 12 -7.45 -10.11 -9.23
CA PHE A 12 -7.77 -8.92 -8.45
C PHE A 12 -7.92 -7.71 -9.35
N ASN A 13 -9.14 -7.17 -9.41
CA ASN A 13 -9.40 -5.89 -10.07
C ASN A 13 -9.19 -4.77 -9.07
N PHE A 14 -8.41 -3.76 -9.45
CA PHE A 14 -8.06 -2.64 -8.59
C PHE A 14 -8.32 -1.30 -9.27
N ALA A 15 -8.62 -0.29 -8.46
CA ALA A 15 -8.74 1.09 -8.86
C ALA A 15 -8.27 1.98 -7.70
N SER A 16 -7.91 3.23 -8.02
CA SER A 16 -7.52 4.20 -7.01
C SER A 16 -8.07 5.58 -7.33
N ARG A 17 -8.26 6.39 -6.29
CA ARG A 17 -8.69 7.78 -6.40
C ARG A 17 -8.09 8.58 -5.25
N ASN A 18 -7.62 9.78 -5.55
CA ASN A 18 -7.11 10.73 -4.57
C ASN A 18 -7.86 12.05 -4.71
N ILE A 19 -8.21 12.66 -3.58
CA ILE A 19 -8.88 13.96 -3.49
C ILE A 19 -8.14 14.77 -2.42
N PRO A 20 -7.06 15.50 -2.78
CA PRO A 20 -6.27 16.24 -1.80
C PRO A 20 -7.07 17.38 -1.16
N HIS A 21 -6.68 17.71 0.07
CA HIS A 21 -7.10 18.94 0.73
C HIS A 21 -6.84 20.15 -0.17
N PHE A 22 -7.79 21.10 -0.22
CA PHE A 22 -7.77 22.24 -1.16
C PHE A 22 -6.42 22.97 -1.15
N ASP A 23 -5.94 23.34 0.03
CA ASP A 23 -4.68 24.09 0.21
C ASP A 23 -3.43 23.33 -0.26
N LYS A 24 -3.51 22.00 -0.35
CA LYS A 24 -2.38 21.11 -0.68
C LYS A 24 -2.41 20.61 -2.12
N ARG A 25 -3.42 20.98 -2.92
CA ARG A 25 -3.58 20.51 -4.31
C ARG A 25 -2.44 20.91 -5.22
N HIS A 26 -1.87 22.10 -5.02
CA HIS A 26 -0.77 22.61 -5.84
C HIS A 26 0.50 21.73 -5.76
N LYS A 27 0.66 20.95 -4.68
CA LYS A 27 1.73 19.96 -4.48
C LYS A 27 1.25 18.50 -4.62
N GLY A 28 0.01 18.29 -5.04
CA GLY A 28 -0.59 16.95 -5.24
C GLY A 28 -1.04 16.24 -3.95
N GLY A 29 -1.14 16.95 -2.83
CA GLY A 29 -1.46 16.36 -1.52
C GLY A 29 -0.26 15.75 -0.80
N GLU A 30 -0.53 15.22 0.40
CA GLU A 30 0.45 14.57 1.27
C GLU A 30 0.27 13.04 1.31
N ASP A 31 -0.82 12.54 0.74
CA ASP A 31 -1.12 11.12 0.61
C ASP A 31 -0.42 10.52 -0.62
N ALA A 32 -0.06 9.25 -0.52
CA ALA A 32 0.49 8.45 -1.60
C ALA A 32 -0.09 7.02 -1.58
N TRP A 33 -0.17 6.37 -2.73
CA TRP A 33 -0.73 5.04 -2.86
C TRP A 33 -0.13 4.27 -4.03
N VAL A 34 -0.15 2.94 -3.94
CA VAL A 34 -0.05 2.05 -5.10
C VAL A 34 -1.22 1.08 -5.06
N ALA A 35 -1.82 0.84 -6.22
CA ALA A 35 -2.79 -0.21 -6.43
C ALA A 35 -2.35 -0.99 -7.67
N GLN A 36 -1.99 -2.26 -7.46
CA GLN A 36 -1.61 -3.20 -8.49
C GLN A 36 -2.12 -4.60 -8.15
N GLU A 37 -1.97 -5.56 -9.05
CA GLU A 37 -2.58 -6.90 -8.97
C GLU A 37 -2.32 -7.59 -7.62
N ASN A 38 -1.07 -7.52 -7.12
CA ASN A 38 -0.65 -8.25 -5.93
C ASN A 38 -0.27 -7.37 -4.74
N LEU A 39 -0.46 -6.05 -4.84
CA LEU A 39 -0.04 -5.10 -3.81
C LEU A 39 -0.97 -3.89 -3.78
N MET A 40 -1.42 -3.52 -2.59
CA MET A 40 -2.03 -2.23 -2.30
C MET A 40 -1.29 -1.56 -1.15
N VAL A 41 -1.08 -0.26 -1.26
CA VAL A 41 -0.45 0.56 -0.22
C VAL A 41 -1.15 1.89 -0.17
N VAL A 42 -1.35 2.41 1.04
CA VAL A 42 -1.70 3.80 1.28
C VAL A 42 -0.78 4.34 2.36
N ALA A 43 -0.25 5.54 2.14
CA ALA A 43 0.56 6.28 3.09
C ALA A 43 0.03 7.71 3.21
N ASP A 44 -0.30 8.13 4.43
CA ASP A 44 -0.74 9.50 4.74
C ASP A 44 0.40 10.28 5.40
N GLY A 45 0.93 11.28 4.70
CA GLY A 45 2.02 12.13 5.20
C GLY A 45 1.57 12.99 6.39
N VAL A 46 2.29 12.92 7.51
CA VAL A 46 1.92 13.61 8.75
C VAL A 46 2.00 15.13 8.55
N GLY A 47 0.85 15.81 8.48
CA GLY A 47 0.79 17.25 8.20
C GLY A 47 1.46 18.17 9.24
N GLY A 48 1.77 17.65 10.44
CA GLY A 48 2.49 18.39 11.48
C GLY A 48 3.86 18.89 11.03
N TRP A 49 4.50 18.23 10.06
CA TRP A 49 5.78 18.66 9.48
C TRP A 49 5.75 20.03 8.80
N ALA A 50 4.56 20.53 8.42
CA ALA A 50 4.41 21.84 7.83
C ALA A 50 4.87 22.99 8.75
N SER A 51 4.80 22.82 10.09
CA SER A 51 5.29 23.84 11.03
C SER A 51 6.82 23.99 11.00
N GLU A 52 7.53 22.96 10.55
CA GLU A 52 8.98 22.93 10.36
C GLU A 52 9.38 23.24 8.90
N GLY A 53 8.42 23.63 8.05
CA GLY A 53 8.66 23.88 6.62
C GLY A 53 8.94 22.63 5.79
N VAL A 54 8.63 21.44 6.33
CA VAL A 54 8.87 20.14 5.67
C VAL A 54 7.60 19.67 4.94
N ASP A 55 7.76 19.28 3.67
CA ASP A 55 6.67 18.68 2.90
C ASP A 55 6.58 17.17 3.14
N SER A 56 5.67 16.76 4.04
CA SER A 56 5.40 15.35 4.33
C SER A 56 4.94 14.55 3.10
N GLY A 57 4.44 15.22 2.07
CA GLY A 57 4.10 14.60 0.80
C GLY A 57 5.31 14.07 0.02
N LEU A 58 6.50 14.62 0.22
CA LEU A 58 7.73 14.07 -0.37
C LEU A 58 8.08 12.72 0.28
N PHE A 59 7.98 12.65 1.62
CA PHE A 59 8.21 11.42 2.37
C PHE A 59 7.24 10.31 1.94
N SER A 60 5.93 10.55 1.98
CA SER A 60 4.92 9.52 1.66
C SER A 60 5.03 9.02 0.22
N LYS A 61 5.21 9.94 -0.75
CA LYS A 61 5.35 9.59 -2.18
C LYS A 61 6.62 8.78 -2.44
N GLN A 62 7.73 9.11 -1.78
CA GLN A 62 8.96 8.33 -1.92
C GLN A 62 8.84 6.96 -1.24
N LEU A 63 8.25 6.90 -0.04
CA LEU A 63 8.01 5.65 0.68
C LEU A 63 7.22 4.65 -0.18
N VAL A 64 6.12 5.09 -0.80
CA VAL A 64 5.31 4.24 -1.68
C VAL A 64 6.08 3.76 -2.91
N LYS A 65 6.90 4.63 -3.53
CA LYS A 65 7.76 4.24 -4.66
C LYS A 65 8.78 3.17 -4.26
N ASP A 66 9.42 3.33 -3.11
CA ASP A 66 10.41 2.37 -2.63
C ASP A 66 9.77 1.02 -2.27
N ILE A 67 8.60 1.04 -1.62
CA ILE A 67 7.80 -0.16 -1.36
C ILE A 67 7.46 -0.88 -2.67
N GLN A 68 6.96 -0.15 -3.68
CA GLN A 68 6.60 -0.74 -4.96
C GLN A 68 7.81 -1.37 -5.67
N SER A 69 8.95 -0.66 -5.71
CA SER A 69 10.18 -1.17 -6.33
C SER A 69 10.65 -2.46 -5.67
N MET A 70 10.78 -2.44 -4.33
CA MET A 70 11.28 -3.57 -3.57
C MET A 70 10.31 -4.77 -3.60
N PHE A 71 8.99 -4.51 -3.61
CA PHE A 71 8.00 -5.56 -3.80
C PHE A 71 8.11 -6.20 -5.20
N ASN A 72 8.28 -5.40 -6.25
CA ASN A 72 8.39 -5.93 -7.61
C ASN A 72 9.67 -6.77 -7.79
N GLU A 73 10.75 -6.43 -7.09
CA GLU A 73 12.00 -7.22 -7.06
C GLU A 73 11.87 -8.49 -6.21
N SER A 74 11.07 -8.47 -5.14
CA SER A 74 10.91 -9.59 -4.20
C SER A 74 9.48 -9.71 -3.64
N PRO A 75 8.52 -10.22 -4.41
CA PRO A 75 7.10 -10.27 -4.01
C PRO A 75 6.83 -11.13 -2.76
N SER A 76 7.69 -12.11 -2.48
CA SER A 76 7.61 -12.98 -1.32
C SER A 76 8.04 -12.30 -0.01
N LEU A 77 8.77 -11.17 -0.08
CA LEU A 77 9.31 -10.47 1.09
C LEU A 77 8.21 -10.11 2.10
N ASP A 78 8.46 -10.37 3.39
CA ASP A 78 7.51 -10.03 4.45
C ASP A 78 7.17 -8.53 4.45
N LEU A 79 5.89 -8.17 4.64
CA LEU A 79 5.42 -6.79 4.53
C LEU A 79 6.00 -5.87 5.61
N LYS A 80 6.29 -6.38 6.81
CA LYS A 80 6.92 -5.58 7.87
C LYS A 80 8.35 -5.26 7.51
N THR A 81 9.10 -6.25 7.01
CA THR A 81 10.46 -6.04 6.50
C THR A 81 10.47 -5.08 5.32
N LEU A 82 9.57 -5.27 4.35
CA LEU A 82 9.39 -4.39 3.19
C LEU A 82 9.18 -2.93 3.63
N LEU A 83 8.30 -2.68 4.60
CA LEU A 83 8.07 -1.35 5.15
C LEU A 83 9.33 -0.77 5.81
N ILE A 84 9.98 -1.54 6.69
CA ILE A 84 11.18 -1.08 7.42
C ILE A 84 12.30 -0.70 6.46
N GLU A 85 12.60 -1.55 5.48
CA GLU A 85 13.69 -1.29 4.52
C GLU A 85 13.35 -0.13 3.58
N SER A 86 12.08 0.02 3.19
CA SER A 86 11.63 1.17 2.39
C SER A 86 11.73 2.50 3.17
N VAL A 87 11.43 2.50 4.47
CA VAL A 87 11.63 3.67 5.34
C VAL A 87 13.10 4.02 5.46
N LYS A 88 13.99 3.03 5.65
CA LYS A 88 15.45 3.26 5.74
C LYS A 88 16.05 3.85 4.47
N LYS A 89 15.48 3.52 3.31
CA LYS A 89 15.93 4.02 2.00
C LYS A 89 15.45 5.44 1.71
N ASN A 90 14.38 5.90 2.35
CA ASN A 90 13.79 7.19 2.08
C ASN A 90 14.63 8.34 2.66
N GLU A 91 15.19 9.17 1.80
CA GLU A 91 16.05 10.31 2.19
C GLU A 91 15.25 11.59 2.50
N ASN A 92 13.94 11.62 2.22
CA ASN A 92 13.13 12.81 2.46
C ASN A 92 12.86 12.95 3.96
N MET A 93 12.97 14.17 4.48
CA MET A 93 12.53 14.46 5.83
C MET A 93 11.01 14.39 5.92
N GLY A 94 10.48 13.83 7.00
CA GLY A 94 9.05 13.70 7.20
C GLY A 94 8.69 12.41 7.94
N SER A 95 7.39 12.16 7.99
CA SER A 95 6.84 10.88 8.41
C SER A 95 5.49 10.67 7.75
N SER A 96 5.03 9.43 7.73
CA SER A 96 3.69 9.07 7.29
C SER A 96 3.16 7.90 8.10
N THR A 97 1.85 7.72 8.08
CA THR A 97 1.23 6.42 8.34
C THR A 97 1.46 5.52 7.13
N CYS A 98 1.25 4.21 7.28
CA CYS A 98 1.32 3.28 6.15
C CYS A 98 0.51 2.02 6.40
N VAL A 99 -0.41 1.71 5.49
CA VAL A 99 -1.08 0.40 5.41
C VAL A 99 -0.68 -0.26 4.10
N LEU A 100 -0.28 -1.53 4.18
CA LEU A 100 0.11 -2.36 3.05
C LEU A 100 -0.67 -3.67 3.08
N LEU A 101 -1.01 -4.15 1.91
CA LEU A 101 -1.71 -5.41 1.69
C LEU A 101 -1.11 -6.12 0.48
N LYS A 102 -0.83 -7.41 0.61
CA LYS A 102 -0.46 -8.28 -0.52
C LYS A 102 -1.24 -9.58 -0.50
N PHE A 103 -1.45 -10.18 -1.67
CA PHE A 103 -1.85 -11.59 -1.76
C PHE A 103 -0.64 -12.47 -1.47
N ASP A 104 -0.86 -13.56 -0.73
CA ASP A 104 0.20 -14.49 -0.36
C ASP A 104 0.64 -15.32 -1.58
N THR A 105 1.95 -15.45 -1.77
CA THR A 105 2.56 -16.14 -2.92
C THR A 105 2.47 -17.67 -2.84
N GLU A 106 2.33 -18.23 -1.64
CA GLU A 106 2.19 -19.66 -1.38
C GLU A 106 0.71 -20.06 -1.22
N ARG A 107 -0.12 -19.15 -0.71
CA ARG A 107 -1.56 -19.36 -0.49
C ARG A 107 -2.38 -18.23 -1.14
N PRO A 108 -2.74 -18.34 -2.42
CA PRO A 108 -3.34 -17.25 -3.18
C PRO A 108 -4.73 -16.80 -2.67
N ASP A 109 -5.36 -17.58 -1.80
CA ASP A 109 -6.60 -17.27 -1.10
C ASP A 109 -6.38 -16.48 0.21
N PHE A 110 -5.14 -16.16 0.56
CA PHE A 110 -4.78 -15.39 1.75
C PHE A 110 -4.25 -14.02 1.41
N ILE A 111 -4.60 -13.08 2.28
CA ILE A 111 -4.12 -11.72 2.27
C ILE A 111 -3.21 -11.52 3.48
N LYS A 112 -2.02 -10.96 3.26
CA LYS A 112 -1.11 -10.48 4.30
C LYS A 112 -1.19 -8.96 4.38
N THR A 113 -1.16 -8.41 5.59
CA THR A 113 -1.27 -6.97 5.81
C THR A 113 -0.32 -6.48 6.90
N THR A 114 0.17 -5.25 6.75
CA THR A 114 0.90 -4.50 7.79
C THR A 114 0.28 -3.12 7.88
N ASN A 115 -0.04 -2.67 9.10
CA ASN A 115 -0.53 -1.31 9.35
C ASN A 115 0.33 -0.61 10.41
N LEU A 116 0.74 0.62 10.13
CA LEU A 116 1.46 1.50 11.04
C LEU A 116 0.78 2.87 11.04
N GLY A 117 0.19 3.25 12.18
CA GLY A 117 -0.58 4.48 12.31
C GLY A 117 -2.08 4.23 12.29
N ASP A 118 -2.84 5.21 11.79
CA ASP A 118 -4.32 5.25 11.79
C ASP A 118 -4.95 5.11 10.39
N SER A 119 -4.14 4.77 9.38
CA SER A 119 -4.64 4.18 8.13
C SER A 119 -5.35 2.84 8.38
N GLY A 120 -6.04 2.31 7.37
CA GLY A 120 -6.72 1.02 7.52
C GLY A 120 -7.30 0.44 6.24
N TYR A 121 -7.91 -0.73 6.37
CA TYR A 121 -8.62 -1.43 5.29
C TYR A 121 -9.88 -2.13 5.84
N LEU A 122 -10.82 -2.42 4.94
CA LEU A 122 -12.03 -3.19 5.23
C LEU A 122 -12.19 -4.28 4.18
N ILE A 123 -12.67 -5.45 4.60
CA ILE A 123 -12.98 -6.57 3.70
C ILE A 123 -14.48 -6.78 3.71
N PHE A 124 -15.12 -6.55 2.58
CA PHE A 124 -16.54 -6.84 2.38
C PHE A 124 -16.67 -8.17 1.65
N ARG A 125 -17.37 -9.12 2.28
CA ARG A 125 -17.73 -10.39 1.65
C ARG A 125 -19.23 -10.34 1.33
N PRO A 126 -19.62 -10.40 0.04
CA PRO A 126 -21.04 -10.49 -0.31
C PRO A 126 -21.62 -11.80 0.25
N ASP A 127 -22.89 -11.75 0.66
CA ASP A 127 -23.63 -12.94 1.04
C ASP A 127 -23.85 -13.80 -0.21
N PRO A 128 -23.39 -15.07 -0.26
CA PRO A 128 -23.63 -15.95 -1.40
C PRO A 128 -25.12 -16.21 -1.69
N ALA A 129 -26.01 -15.91 -0.74
CA ALA A 129 -27.45 -16.11 -0.86
C ALA A 129 -28.23 -14.89 -1.37
N GLN A 130 -27.57 -13.74 -1.62
CA GLN A 130 -28.17 -12.53 -2.18
C GLN A 130 -27.71 -12.25 -3.62
#